data_AF-A0A9J6ELT7-F1
#
_entry.id   AF-A0A9J6ELT7-F1
#
_cell.length_a   1.000
_cell.length_b   1.000
_cell.length_c   1.000
_cell.angle_alpha   90.00
_cell.angle_beta   90.00
_cell.angle_gamma   90.00
#
_symmetry.space_group_name_H-M   'P 1'
#
loop_
_entity.id
_entity.type
_entity.pdbx_description
1 polymer ?
#
loop_
_entity_poly.entity_id
_entity_poly.type
_entity_poly.pdbx_seq_one_letter_code
_entity_poly.pdbx_strand_id
1 'polypeptide(L)'
;MSASINVAASNAVSHGDNKGKVEVVVHWRPDPSPRYLIQVDHFGFHNNETFDMRYAIADQFWDSKSGPIFLYTGNEFFMESFIENTVMTVLN
;
A
#
# COMPACT_ATOMS: atom_id res chain seq x y z
N MET A 1 -7.29 -0.70 -15.11
CA MET A 1 -7.11 0.77 -15.02
C MET A 1 -6.11 1.06 -13.91
N SER A 2 -4.89 1.49 -14.26
CA SER A 2 -3.91 1.98 -13.29
C SER A 2 -4.28 3.41 -12.89
N ALA A 3 -4.74 3.61 -11.66
CA ALA A 3 -4.71 4.92 -11.05
C ALA A 3 -3.33 5.06 -10.41
N SER A 4 -2.54 6.06 -10.79
CA SER A 4 -1.38 6.49 -10.00
C SER A 4 -1.91 7.55 -9.05
N ILE A 5 -1.83 7.30 -7.74
CA ILE A 5 -1.97 8.38 -6.77
C ILE A 5 -0.58 8.97 -6.58
N ASN A 6 -0.43 10.24 -6.96
CA ASN A 6 0.77 11.00 -6.66
C ASN A 6 0.63 11.50 -5.22
N VAL A 7 1.09 10.70 -4.25
CA VAL A 7 1.19 11.16 -2.87
C VAL A 7 2.34 12.16 -2.80
N ALA A 8 2.03 13.44 -2.71
CA ALA A 8 2.99 14.39 -2.17
C ALA A 8 3.01 14.17 -0.65
N ALA A 9 4.09 13.56 -0.12
CA ALA A 9 4.29 13.49 1.32
C ALA A 9 4.17 14.89 1.92
N SER A 10 3.07 15.15 2.65
CA SER A 10 2.81 16.45 3.26
C SER A 10 3.35 16.47 4.68
N ASN A 11 4.41 17.26 4.85
CA ASN A 11 4.90 17.90 6.07
C ASN A 11 5.24 16.99 7.27
N ALA A 12 6.50 16.55 7.31
CA ALA A 12 7.21 16.45 8.58
C ALA A 12 8.01 17.75 8.81
N VAL A 13 7.86 18.26 10.04
CA VAL A 13 8.49 19.43 10.67
C VAL A 13 9.84 19.87 10.07
N SER A 14 9.92 21.18 9.82
CA SER A 14 11.10 21.93 9.41
C SER A 14 12.31 21.71 10.34
N HIS A 15 13.36 21.08 9.82
CA HIS A 15 14.73 21.58 9.97
C HIS A 15 15.31 21.68 8.58
N GLY A 16 15.83 22.86 8.25
CA GLY A 16 16.11 23.29 6.89
C GLY A 16 16.88 22.27 6.08
N ASP A 17 16.25 21.80 5.01
CA ASP A 17 16.78 21.78 3.65
C ASP A 17 15.66 21.23 2.76
N ASN A 18 15.38 21.89 1.62
CA ASN A 18 14.47 21.39 0.58
C ASN A 18 15.07 20.16 -0.13
N LYS A 19 15.34 19.06 0.58
CA LYS A 19 15.83 17.82 -0.01
C LYS A 19 14.66 16.98 -0.49
N GLY A 20 14.38 17.09 -1.79
CA GLY A 20 13.75 16.10 -2.66
C GLY A 20 12.51 15.40 -2.12
N LYS A 21 11.33 15.83 -2.55
CA LYS A 21 10.13 14.98 -2.47
C LYS A 21 10.42 13.70 -3.24
N VAL A 22 10.45 12.56 -2.55
CA VAL A 22 10.46 11.24 -3.19
C VAL A 22 9.00 10.89 -3.49
N GLU A 23 8.66 10.87 -4.78
CA GLU A 23 7.37 10.38 -5.22
C GLU A 23 7.35 8.86 -5.11
N VAL A 24 6.27 8.32 -4.56
CA VAL A 24 6.08 6.87 -4.52
C VAL A 24 4.91 6.45 -5.37
N VAL A 25 5.22 5.61 -6.35
CA VAL A 25 4.23 5.01 -7.25
C VAL A 25 3.56 3.86 -6.53
N VAL A 26 2.25 3.99 -6.34
CA VAL A 26 1.41 2.96 -5.75
C VAL A 26 0.56 2.34 -6.85
N HIS A 27 0.65 1.01 -6.97
CA HIS A 27 -0.17 0.22 -7.86
C HIS A 27 -1.42 -0.26 -7.12
N TRP A 28 -2.55 0.39 -7.43
CA TRP A 28 -3.86 -0.05 -6.98
C TRP A 28 -4.32 -1.25 -7.79
N ARG A 29 -4.50 -2.41 -7.14
CA ARG A 29 -4.99 -3.64 -7.77
C ARG A 29 -4.43 -3.81 -9.21
N PRO A 30 -3.10 -3.94 -9.36
CA PRO A 30 -2.47 -3.88 -10.68
C PRO A 30 -3.11 -4.93 -11.60
N ASP A 31 -3.82 -4.53 -12.65
CA ASP A 31 -4.34 -5.42 -13.69
C ASP A 31 -3.19 -5.71 -14.68
N PRO A 32 -2.83 -6.98 -15.00
CA PRO A 32 -3.58 -8.24 -14.87
C PRO A 32 -3.30 -9.08 -13.61
N SER A 33 -2.76 -8.49 -12.55
CA SER A 33 -2.40 -9.23 -11.33
C SER A 33 -3.62 -9.90 -10.69
N PRO A 34 -3.43 -11.08 -10.07
CA PRO A 34 -4.53 -11.85 -9.53
C PRO A 34 -5.27 -11.07 -8.44
N ARG A 35 -6.61 -11.15 -8.46
CA ARG A 35 -7.46 -10.73 -7.34
C ARG A 35 -7.04 -11.47 -6.08
N TYR A 36 -7.04 -10.77 -4.95
CA TYR A 36 -6.77 -11.41 -3.66
C TYR A 36 -8.10 -11.83 -3.02
N LEU A 37 -8.50 -13.07 -3.30
CA LEU A 37 -9.73 -13.65 -2.78
C LEU A 37 -9.50 -14.17 -1.36
N ILE A 38 -10.31 -13.70 -0.42
CA ILE A 38 -10.27 -14.10 0.99
C ILE A 38 -11.60 -14.72 1.38
N GLN A 39 -11.56 -15.72 2.27
CA GLN A 39 -12.77 -16.34 2.81
C GLN A 39 -13.59 -15.31 3.59
N VAL A 40 -14.91 -15.36 3.45
CA VAL A 40 -15.82 -14.53 4.26
C VAL A 40 -15.79 -14.95 5.73
N ASP A 41 -15.58 -16.24 6.00
CA ASP A 41 -15.50 -16.81 7.34
C ASP A 41 -14.28 -17.73 7.44
N HIS A 42 -13.37 -17.41 8.36
CA HIS A 42 -12.14 -18.18 8.61
C HIS A 42 -12.27 -19.17 9.77
N PHE A 43 -13.33 -19.08 10.58
CA PHE A 43 -13.50 -19.87 11.80
C PHE A 43 -14.58 -20.94 11.65
N GLY A 44 -15.57 -20.71 10.78
CA GLY A 44 -16.56 -21.70 10.38
C GLY A 44 -16.10 -22.53 9.17
N PHE A 45 -16.51 -23.80 9.13
CA PHE A 45 -16.18 -24.73 8.04
C PHE A 45 -17.35 -24.95 7.05
N HIS A 46 -18.45 -24.21 7.20
CA HIS A 46 -19.67 -24.39 6.40
C HIS A 46 -19.80 -23.38 5.25
N ASN A 47 -19.13 -22.23 5.33
CA ASN A 47 -19.18 -21.18 4.31
C ASN A 47 -17.88 -21.15 3.49
N ASN A 48 -17.98 -21.32 2.18
CA ASN A 48 -16.87 -21.27 1.24
C ASN A 48 -16.88 -20.01 0.35
N GLU A 49 -17.77 -19.04 0.64
CA GLU A 49 -17.81 -17.78 -0.07
C GLU A 49 -16.52 -16.97 0.14
N THR A 50 -16.16 -16.21 -0.88
CA THR A 50 -14.98 -15.35 -0.89
C THR A 50 -15.34 -13.94 -1.33
N PHE A 51 -14.56 -12.96 -0.90
CA PHE A 51 -14.62 -11.59 -1.40
C PHE A 51 -13.24 -11.13 -1.89
N ASP A 52 -13.23 -10.15 -2.80
CA ASP A 52 -12.01 -9.56 -3.35
C ASP A 52 -11.48 -8.46 -2.41
N MET A 53 -10.48 -8.81 -1.60
CA MET A 53 -9.87 -7.89 -0.66
C MET A 53 -8.95 -6.91 -1.40
N ARG A 54 -9.24 -5.62 -1.26
CA ARG A 54 -8.39 -4.56 -1.85
C ARG A 54 -7.02 -4.57 -1.19
N TYR A 55 -5.99 -4.38 -2.01
CA TYR A 55 -4.62 -4.13 -1.56
C TYR A 55 -3.94 -3.16 -2.54
N ALA A 56 -2.82 -2.60 -2.10
CA ALA A 56 -1.95 -1.73 -2.89
C ALA A 56 -0.50 -2.19 -2.71
N ILE A 57 0.31 -2.06 -3.76
CA ILE A 57 1.72 -2.43 -3.76
C ILE A 57 2.55 -1.23 -4.21
N ALA A 58 3.68 -1.02 -3.56
CA ALA A 58 4.76 -0.16 -4.04
C ALA A 58 6.04 -1.01 -4.09
N ASP A 59 6.48 -1.35 -5.29
CA ASP A 59 7.63 -2.23 -5.54
C ASP A 59 8.84 -1.48 -6.12
N GLN A 60 8.70 -0.17 -6.38
CA GLN A 60 9.75 0.67 -6.99
C GLN A 60 11.11 0.65 -6.28
N PHE A 61 11.12 0.34 -4.97
CA PHE A 61 12.34 0.21 -4.16
C PHE A 61 12.58 -1.20 -3.63
N TRP A 62 11.71 -2.16 -3.97
CA TRP A 62 11.81 -3.52 -3.47
C TRP A 62 12.77 -4.33 -4.32
N ASP A 63 13.83 -4.87 -3.69
CA ASP A 63 14.63 -5.91 -4.31
C ASP A 63 13.91 -7.26 -4.18
N SER A 64 13.30 -7.72 -5.28
CA SER A 64 12.62 -9.01 -5.35
C SER A 64 13.48 -10.23 -4.96
N LYS A 65 14.81 -10.13 -4.94
CA LYS A 65 15.71 -11.24 -4.60
C LYS A 65 16.09 -11.28 -3.13
N SER A 66 16.17 -10.14 -2.45
CA SER A 66 16.74 -10.05 -1.11
C SER A 66 16.10 -9.01 -0.19
N GLY A 67 15.23 -8.14 -0.71
CA GLY A 67 14.60 -7.06 0.01
C GLY A 67 13.44 -7.55 0.90
N PRO A 68 13.25 -6.95 2.09
CA PRO A 68 12.15 -7.30 2.98
C PRO A 68 10.80 -6.84 2.41
N ILE A 69 9.71 -7.46 2.88
CA ILE A 69 8.35 -6.98 2.65
C ILE A 69 7.94 -6.15 3.87
N PHE A 70 7.53 -4.91 3.64
CA PHE A 70 6.89 -4.08 4.66
C PHE A 70 5.38 -4.17 4.48
N LEU A 71 4.69 -4.61 5.53
CA LEU A 71 3.25 -4.86 5.52
C LEU A 71 2.56 -3.91 6.50
N TYR A 72 1.74 -3.00 5.95
CA TYR A 72 0.82 -2.22 6.75
C TYR A 72 -0.51 -2.98 6.88
N THR A 73 -0.87 -3.37 8.09
CA THR A 73 -2.16 -3.99 8.39
C THR A 73 -3.20 -2.88 8.49
N GLY A 74 -4.01 -2.70 7.44
CA GLY A 74 -5.08 -1.71 7.41
C GLY A 74 -5.95 -1.75 8.66
N ASN A 75 -6.50 -0.59 9.02
CA ASN A 75 -7.35 -0.42 10.19
C ASN A 75 -8.76 0.01 9.73
N GLU A 76 -9.51 0.69 10.59
CA GLU A 76 -10.92 1.03 10.40
C GLU A 76 -11.19 2.20 9.43
N PHE A 77 -10.15 2.84 8.89
CA PHE A 77 -10.30 3.98 7.99
C PHE A 77 -9.91 3.66 6.53
N PHE A 78 -10.20 4.58 5.62
CA PHE A 78 -9.90 4.43 4.20
C PHE A 78 -8.41 4.23 3.95
N MET A 79 -8.08 3.22 3.13
CA MET A 79 -6.69 2.84 2.81
C MET A 79 -5.91 3.99 2.17
N GLU A 80 -6.58 4.78 1.33
CA GLU A 80 -6.03 5.95 0.64
C GLU A 80 -5.40 6.93 1.65
N SER A 81 -6.05 7.15 2.79
CA SER A 81 -5.55 8.06 3.83
C SER A 81 -4.25 7.57 4.48
N PHE A 82 -4.02 6.26 4.60
CA PHE A 82 -2.78 5.72 5.17
C PHE A 82 -1.63 5.71 4.18
N ILE A 83 -1.93 5.44 2.91
CA ILE A 83 -0.95 5.55 1.83
C ILE A 83 -0.42 6.99 1.77
N GLU A 84 -1.28 7.98 2.00
CA GLU A 84 -0.88 9.38 2.02
C GLU A 84 -0.07 9.81 3.26
N ASN A 85 -0.35 9.23 4.44
CA ASN A 85 0.12 9.78 5.71
C ASN A 85 1.06 8.88 6.54
N THR A 86 1.20 7.59 6.22
CA THR A 86 1.91 6.62 7.09
C THR A 86 2.91 5.77 6.33
N VAL A 87 2.61 5.40 5.09
CA VAL A 87 3.41 4.42 4.35
C VAL A 87 4.62 5.06 3.62
N MET A 88 4.67 6.38 3.47
CA MET A 88 5.59 7.06 2.54
C MET A 88 6.53 8.11 3.15
N THR A 89 7.08 7.84 4.33
CA THR A 89 8.32 8.51 4.73
C THR A 89 9.46 7.51 4.61
N VAL A 90 10.08 7.43 3.44
CA VAL A 90 11.42 6.85 3.33
C VAL A 90 12.37 7.90 3.88
N LEU A 91 12.79 7.73 5.13
CA LEU A 91 13.88 8.53 5.69
C LEU A 91 15.17 8.12 4.97
N ASN A 92 15.81 9.10 4.33
CA ASN A 92 17.22 8.99 3.92
C ASN A 92 18.09 9.52 5.06
#